data_AF-A0A845ZQL9-F1
#
_entry.id   AF-A0A845ZQL9-F1
#
_cell.length_a   1.000
_cell.length_b   1.000
_cell.length_c   1.000
_cell.angle_alpha   90.00
_cell.angle_beta   90.00
_cell.angle_gamma   90.00
#
_symmetry.space_group_name_H-M   'P 1'
#
loop_
_entity.id
_entity.type
_entity.pdbx_description
1 polymer ?
#
loop_
_entity_poly.entity_id
_entity_poly.type
_entity_poly.pdbx_seq_one_letter_code
_entity_poly.pdbx_strand_id
1 'polypeptide(L)'
;MDSQEEHLPSHESINQLDKMEIYLQVFHHFLPQAMDFPNLAVPYTLFLRSLREKLHPVGVRDIQAVNLPSGLTFHVDVGDRLGCDFYYGHYQEYFDAQLFLGLLDANSIVLDVGANFGYYAVSSATKLTSRGCVHAFEPNPDAYQLLQQNVEVNHLQQLVSCHDLCVGAEDGETDFYITQESAFSGMDDTKRSVLREKITIPVRSLDSILPELGLSQIDAIKIDVEGYEFAVLNGAIETIQRSPNLVIMMEVR
;
A
#
# COMPACT_ATOMS: atom_id res chain seq x y z
N MET A 1 0.21 -5.40 -45.14
CA MET A 1 -0.87 -5.57 -44.15
C MET A 1 -0.66 -6.95 -43.55
N ASP A 2 0.25 -7.04 -42.58
CA ASP A 2 0.41 -8.23 -41.75
C ASP A 2 -0.60 -8.14 -40.62
N SER A 3 -1.56 -9.06 -40.62
CA SER A 3 -2.46 -9.30 -39.50
C SER A 3 -1.75 -10.22 -38.51
N GLN A 4 -1.37 -9.67 -37.36
CA GLN A 4 -1.00 -10.49 -36.20
C GLN A 4 -2.25 -11.24 -35.72
N GLU A 5 -2.24 -12.57 -35.89
CA GLU A 5 -3.19 -13.46 -35.23
C GLU A 5 -2.78 -13.58 -33.75
N GLU A 6 -3.57 -12.99 -32.86
CA GLU A 6 -3.54 -13.34 -31.44
C GLU A 6 -3.98 -14.80 -31.29
N HIS A 7 -3.00 -15.68 -31.07
CA HIS A 7 -3.27 -17.07 -30.70
C HIS A 7 -3.91 -17.12 -29.31
N LEU A 8 -5.23 -17.33 -29.28
CA LEU A 8 -5.94 -17.73 -28.06
C LEU A 8 -5.31 -19.03 -27.50
N PRO A 9 -5.02 -19.09 -26.19
CA PRO A 9 -4.37 -20.25 -25.58
C PRO A 9 -5.21 -21.53 -25.73
N SER A 10 -4.56 -22.66 -25.99
CA SER A 10 -5.21 -23.96 -26.15
C SER A 10 -5.82 -24.46 -24.84
N HIS A 11 -6.90 -25.26 -24.90
CA HIS A 11 -7.57 -25.83 -23.72
C HIS A 11 -6.63 -26.55 -22.72
N GLU A 12 -5.52 -27.12 -23.21
CA GLU A 12 -4.52 -27.81 -22.38
C GLU A 12 -3.62 -26.82 -21.60
N SER A 13 -3.35 -25.65 -22.18
CA SER A 13 -2.60 -24.56 -21.53
C SER A 13 -3.43 -23.84 -20.45
N ILE A 14 -4.74 -23.68 -20.66
CA ILE A 14 -5.67 -23.13 -19.66
C ILE A 14 -5.68 -24.01 -18.39
N ASN A 15 -5.74 -25.33 -18.56
CA ASN A 15 -5.70 -26.29 -17.44
C ASN A 15 -4.36 -26.31 -16.68
N GLN A 16 -3.25 -25.91 -17.32
CA GLN A 16 -1.96 -25.76 -16.64
C GLN A 16 -1.85 -24.46 -15.84
N LEU A 17 -2.39 -23.36 -16.35
CA LEU A 17 -2.44 -22.08 -15.64
C LEU A 17 -3.32 -22.17 -14.40
N ASP A 18 -4.50 -22.80 -14.49
CA ASP A 18 -5.38 -23.03 -13.35
C ASP A 18 -4.70 -23.87 -12.25
N LYS A 19 -3.91 -24.87 -12.64
CA LYS A 19 -3.12 -25.68 -11.68
C LYS A 19 -2.00 -24.86 -11.05
N MET A 20 -1.34 -24.01 -11.82
CA MET A 20 -0.27 -23.14 -11.32
C MET A 20 -0.80 -22.16 -10.28
N GLU A 21 -1.98 -21.59 -10.51
CA GLU A 21 -2.69 -20.71 -9.57
C GLU A 21 -2.93 -21.42 -8.23
N ILE A 22 -3.45 -22.65 -8.27
CA ILE A 22 -3.66 -23.48 -7.07
C ILE A 22 -2.34 -23.75 -6.36
N TYR A 23 -1.26 -24.08 -7.08
CA TYR A 23 0.04 -24.30 -6.47
C TYR A 23 0.58 -23.03 -5.83
N LEU A 24 0.41 -21.88 -6.48
CA LEU A 24 0.89 -20.61 -5.99
C LEU A 24 0.16 -20.19 -4.71
N GLN A 25 -1.16 -20.42 -4.62
CA GLN A 25 -1.93 -20.28 -3.38
C GLN A 25 -1.39 -21.17 -2.26
N VAL A 26 -1.16 -22.46 -2.55
CA VAL A 26 -0.62 -23.41 -1.57
C VAL A 26 0.77 -22.99 -1.10
N PHE A 27 1.64 -22.52 -1.99
CA PHE A 27 2.98 -22.09 -1.60
C PHE A 27 2.97 -20.77 -0.82
N HIS A 28 2.14 -19.78 -1.18
CA HIS A 28 2.00 -18.56 -0.36
C HIS A 28 1.51 -18.88 1.04
N HIS A 29 0.62 -19.87 1.21
CA HIS A 29 0.17 -20.32 2.53
C HIS A 29 1.32 -20.80 3.43
N PHE A 30 2.37 -21.37 2.86
CA PHE A 30 3.55 -21.85 3.60
C PHE A 30 4.69 -20.83 3.72
N LEU A 31 4.54 -19.64 3.12
CA LEU A 31 5.56 -18.59 3.18
C LEU A 31 5.94 -18.22 4.63
N PRO A 32 5.00 -17.97 5.57
CA PRO A 32 5.36 -17.65 6.96
C PRO A 32 6.24 -18.71 7.61
N GLN A 33 5.91 -19.99 7.44
CA GLN A 33 6.69 -21.10 8.00
C GLN A 33 8.05 -21.24 7.32
N ALA A 34 8.15 -20.92 6.02
CA ALA A 34 9.44 -20.92 5.32
C ALA A 34 10.38 -19.82 5.84
N MET A 35 9.83 -18.67 6.25
CA MET A 35 10.60 -17.56 6.81
C MET A 35 11.24 -17.90 8.17
N ASP A 36 10.70 -18.87 8.91
CA ASP A 36 11.28 -19.35 10.18
C ASP A 36 12.61 -20.12 10.00
N PHE A 37 12.95 -20.49 8.77
CA PHE A 37 14.16 -21.25 8.44
C PHE A 37 15.13 -20.39 7.62
N PRO A 38 16.22 -19.86 8.20
CA PRO A 38 17.13 -18.92 7.51
C PRO A 38 17.70 -19.45 6.18
N ASN A 39 17.98 -20.76 6.10
CA ASN A 39 18.52 -21.39 4.90
C ASN A 39 17.46 -21.67 3.82
N LEU A 40 16.17 -21.54 4.14
CA LEU A 40 15.05 -21.77 3.23
C LEU A 40 14.36 -20.46 2.83
N ALA A 41 14.29 -19.47 3.73
CA ALA A 41 13.57 -18.21 3.52
C ALA A 41 13.88 -17.56 2.16
N VAL A 42 15.15 -17.26 1.89
CA VAL A 42 15.55 -16.60 0.63
C VAL A 42 15.29 -17.50 -0.60
N PRO A 43 15.72 -18.77 -0.65
CA PRO A 43 15.37 -19.67 -1.76
C PRO A 43 13.85 -19.81 -1.99
N TYR A 44 13.06 -19.84 -0.92
CA TYR A 44 11.61 -19.99 -0.99
C TYR A 44 10.94 -18.76 -1.60
N THR A 45 11.32 -17.56 -1.16
CA THR A 45 10.83 -16.30 -1.74
C THR A 45 11.20 -16.18 -3.21
N LEU A 46 12.42 -16.56 -3.60
CA LEU A 46 12.84 -16.56 -5.00
C LEU A 46 12.06 -17.58 -5.85
N PHE A 47 11.79 -18.76 -5.29
CA PHE A 47 10.96 -19.77 -5.94
C PHE A 47 9.53 -19.28 -6.15
N LEU A 48 8.89 -18.74 -5.11
CA LEU A 48 7.57 -18.13 -5.18
C LEU A 48 7.51 -17.04 -6.25
N ARG A 49 8.49 -16.12 -6.22
CA ARG A 49 8.61 -15.05 -7.21
C ARG A 49 8.69 -15.60 -8.63
N SER A 50 9.51 -16.62 -8.86
CA SER A 50 9.65 -17.23 -10.19
C SER A 50 8.37 -17.91 -10.69
N LEU A 51 7.56 -18.48 -9.79
CA LEU A 51 6.26 -19.03 -10.16
C LEU A 51 5.23 -17.94 -10.43
N ARG A 52 5.15 -16.96 -9.53
CA ARG A 52 4.30 -15.78 -9.64
C ARG A 52 4.50 -15.07 -10.97
N GLU A 53 5.75 -14.78 -11.36
CA GLU A 53 6.07 -14.04 -12.58
C GLU A 53 5.58 -14.73 -13.87
N LYS A 54 5.22 -16.02 -13.84
CA LYS A 54 4.59 -16.71 -14.97
C LYS A 54 3.10 -16.43 -15.12
N LEU A 55 2.42 -16.11 -14.01
CA LEU A 55 0.97 -15.82 -13.96
C LEU A 55 0.71 -14.33 -13.92
N HIS A 56 1.45 -13.61 -13.06
CA HIS A 56 1.36 -12.18 -12.86
C HIS A 56 2.76 -11.55 -13.01
N PRO A 57 3.17 -11.25 -14.26
CA PRO A 57 4.46 -10.63 -14.52
C PRO A 57 4.60 -9.29 -13.81
N VAL A 58 5.76 -9.06 -13.18
CA VAL A 58 6.04 -7.82 -12.45
C VAL A 58 5.88 -6.59 -13.36
N GLY A 59 5.15 -5.59 -12.89
CA GLY A 59 4.92 -4.34 -13.62
C GLY A 59 3.90 -4.43 -14.76
N VAL A 60 3.27 -5.59 -14.98
CA VAL A 60 2.11 -5.74 -15.87
C VAL A 60 0.86 -5.63 -15.02
N ARG A 61 0.16 -4.51 -15.15
CA ARG A 61 -1.02 -4.19 -14.34
C ARG A 61 -2.15 -5.20 -14.56
N ASP A 62 -2.61 -5.80 -13.46
CA ASP A 62 -3.71 -6.76 -13.43
C ASP A 62 -4.46 -6.58 -12.10
N ILE A 63 -5.68 -6.03 -12.15
CA ILE A 63 -6.42 -5.68 -10.93
C ILE A 63 -7.35 -6.82 -10.53
N GLN A 64 -7.14 -7.35 -9.33
CA GLN A 64 -7.94 -8.42 -8.75
C GLN A 64 -8.63 -7.96 -7.46
N ALA A 65 -9.83 -8.47 -7.21
CA ALA A 65 -10.57 -8.19 -5.98
C ALA A 65 -10.35 -9.30 -4.95
N VAL A 66 -10.03 -8.92 -3.72
CA VAL A 66 -9.79 -9.79 -2.58
C VAL A 66 -10.86 -9.53 -1.53
N ASN A 67 -11.65 -10.54 -1.21
CA ASN A 67 -12.70 -10.46 -0.19
C ASN A 67 -12.17 -11.06 1.12
N LEU A 68 -12.02 -10.21 2.14
CA LEU A 68 -11.54 -10.63 3.44
C LEU A 68 -12.67 -11.23 4.29
N PRO A 69 -12.36 -12.14 5.23
CA PRO A 69 -13.34 -12.66 6.19
C PRO A 69 -14.02 -11.59 7.05
N SER A 70 -13.42 -10.41 7.18
CA SER A 70 -14.00 -9.25 7.85
C SER A 70 -15.19 -8.62 7.10
N GLY A 71 -15.42 -9.02 5.84
CA GLY A 71 -16.39 -8.42 4.94
C GLY A 71 -15.84 -7.24 4.12
N LEU A 72 -14.56 -6.89 4.30
CA LEU A 72 -13.89 -5.88 3.48
C LEU A 72 -13.49 -6.45 2.12
N THR A 73 -13.55 -5.60 1.11
CA THR A 73 -13.06 -5.91 -0.25
C THR A 73 -11.91 -4.98 -0.61
N PHE A 74 -10.83 -5.53 -1.15
CA PHE A 74 -9.70 -4.76 -1.69
C PHE A 74 -9.43 -5.13 -3.13
N HIS A 75 -9.41 -4.14 -4.01
CA HIS A 75 -8.77 -4.20 -5.32
C HIS A 75 -7.28 -4.00 -5.15
N VAL A 76 -6.50 -4.91 -5.70
CA VAL A 76 -5.04 -4.91 -5.66
C VAL A 76 -4.49 -5.18 -7.05
N ASP A 77 -3.32 -4.62 -7.38
CA ASP A 77 -2.60 -4.97 -8.59
C ASP A 77 -1.73 -6.21 -8.33
N VAL A 78 -2.05 -7.35 -8.95
CA VAL A 78 -1.25 -8.58 -8.79
C VAL A 78 0.04 -8.55 -9.63
N GLY A 79 0.18 -7.57 -10.53
CA GLY A 79 1.47 -7.22 -11.13
C GLY A 79 2.44 -6.56 -10.14
N ASP A 80 1.93 -5.99 -9.05
CA ASP A 80 2.71 -5.46 -7.92
C ASP A 80 3.01 -6.55 -6.88
N ARG A 81 4.15 -6.46 -6.19
CA ARG A 81 4.53 -7.47 -5.19
C ARG A 81 3.59 -7.51 -3.99
N LEU A 82 3.28 -6.36 -3.40
CA LEU A 82 2.40 -6.30 -2.23
C LEU A 82 0.98 -6.71 -2.60
N GLY A 83 0.49 -6.24 -3.75
CA GLY A 83 -0.85 -6.62 -4.23
C GLY A 83 -0.96 -8.12 -4.51
N CYS A 84 0.07 -8.73 -5.09
CA CYS A 84 0.11 -10.16 -5.34
C CYS A 84 0.17 -11.00 -4.05
N ASP A 85 1.07 -10.65 -3.13
CA ASP A 85 1.17 -11.32 -1.83
C ASP A 85 -0.20 -11.27 -1.13
N PHE A 86 -0.83 -10.08 -1.11
CA PHE A 86 -2.13 -9.86 -0.50
C PHE A 86 -3.24 -10.71 -1.14
N TYR A 87 -3.28 -10.78 -2.47
CA TYR A 87 -4.22 -11.61 -3.22
C TYR A 87 -4.12 -13.10 -2.87
N TYR A 88 -2.90 -13.61 -2.66
CA TYR A 88 -2.68 -14.99 -2.22
C TYR A 88 -2.80 -15.20 -0.70
N GLY A 89 -3.30 -14.20 0.04
CA GLY A 89 -3.59 -14.30 1.47
C GLY A 89 -2.35 -14.14 2.36
N HIS A 90 -1.27 -13.57 1.84
CA HIS A 90 -0.10 -13.19 2.62
C HIS A 90 0.04 -11.67 2.68
N TYR A 91 0.02 -11.10 3.88
CA TYR A 91 0.34 -9.70 4.05
C TYR A 91 1.38 -9.56 5.15
N GLN A 92 2.60 -9.17 4.76
CA GLN A 92 3.75 -9.15 5.64
C GLN A 92 3.52 -8.25 6.86
N GLU A 93 2.85 -7.12 6.66
CA GLU A 93 2.54 -6.12 7.69
C GLU A 93 1.26 -6.43 8.47
N TYR A 94 0.69 -7.64 8.34
CA TYR A 94 -0.57 -7.97 9.00
C TYR A 94 -0.51 -7.76 10.52
N PHE A 95 0.57 -8.21 11.16
CA PHE A 95 0.73 -8.05 12.60
C PHE A 95 0.88 -6.58 13.01
N ASP A 96 1.70 -5.81 12.28
CA ASP A 96 1.92 -4.38 12.53
C ASP A 96 0.62 -3.59 12.36
N ALA A 97 -0.17 -3.93 11.35
CA ALA A 97 -1.48 -3.35 11.15
C ALA A 97 -2.44 -3.69 12.28
N GLN A 98 -2.50 -4.95 12.74
CA GLN A 98 -3.36 -5.29 13.88
C GLN A 98 -2.95 -4.55 15.15
N LEU A 99 -1.65 -4.35 15.38
CA LEU A 99 -1.15 -3.56 16.50
C LEU A 99 -1.60 -2.10 16.37
N PHE A 100 -1.37 -1.47 15.22
CA PHE A 100 -1.78 -0.10 14.97
C PHE A 100 -3.29 0.10 15.15
N LEU A 101 -4.10 -0.77 14.54
CA LEU A 101 -5.57 -0.72 14.64
C LEU A 101 -6.06 -0.95 16.08
N GLY A 102 -5.32 -1.70 16.89
CA GLY A 102 -5.64 -1.95 18.30
C GLY A 102 -5.38 -0.74 19.20
N LEU A 103 -4.62 0.26 18.73
CA LEU A 103 -4.34 1.51 19.44
C LEU A 103 -5.32 2.62 19.10
N LEU A 104 -6.22 2.41 18.12
CA LEU A 104 -7.19 3.40 17.69
C LEU A 104 -8.44 3.40 18.57
N ASP A 105 -8.93 4.59 18.87
CA ASP A 105 -10.23 4.83 19.49
C ASP A 105 -11.30 5.13 18.43
N ALA A 106 -12.57 4.98 18.81
CA ALA A 106 -13.70 5.12 17.89
C ALA A 106 -13.92 6.54 17.34
N ASN A 107 -13.17 7.55 17.80
CA ASN A 107 -13.19 8.90 17.25
C ASN A 107 -11.79 9.39 16.85
N SER A 108 -10.81 8.48 16.69
CA SER A 108 -9.46 8.87 16.31
C SER A 108 -9.45 9.60 14.96
N ILE A 109 -8.61 10.63 14.90
CA ILE A 109 -8.18 11.29 13.66
C ILE A 109 -6.86 10.64 13.26
N VAL A 110 -6.87 9.91 12.15
CA VAL A 110 -5.77 9.07 11.70
C VAL A 110 -5.14 9.64 10.43
N LEU A 111 -3.82 9.69 10.39
CA LEU A 111 -3.07 9.96 9.16
C LEU A 111 -2.40 8.68 8.66
N ASP A 112 -2.57 8.36 7.38
CA ASP A 112 -1.91 7.25 6.69
C ASP A 112 -1.01 7.82 5.60
N VAL A 113 0.28 7.96 5.89
CA VAL A 113 1.26 8.61 5.01
C VAL A 113 2.04 7.52 4.26
N GLY A 114 1.87 7.49 2.93
CA GLY A 114 2.28 6.34 2.11
C GLY A 114 1.23 5.23 2.14
N ALA A 115 -0.01 5.59 1.79
CA ALA A 115 -1.17 4.73 1.97
C ALA A 115 -1.24 3.56 0.97
N ASN A 116 -0.49 3.61 -0.13
CA ASN A 116 -0.51 2.63 -1.23
C ASN A 116 -1.96 2.34 -1.68
N PHE A 117 -2.36 1.08 -1.82
CA PHE A 117 -3.73 0.67 -2.17
C PHE A 117 -4.73 0.83 -1.01
N GLY A 118 -4.31 1.37 0.14
CA GLY A 118 -5.21 1.81 1.21
C GLY A 118 -5.53 0.78 2.28
N TYR A 119 -4.69 -0.25 2.48
CA TYR A 119 -4.94 -1.25 3.52
C TYR A 119 -5.08 -0.63 4.92
N TYR A 120 -4.15 0.22 5.31
CA TYR A 120 -4.18 0.91 6.61
C TYR A 120 -5.35 1.89 6.70
N ALA A 121 -5.56 2.73 5.68
CA ALA A 121 -6.65 3.68 5.63
C ALA A 121 -8.04 3.03 5.78
N VAL A 122 -8.34 2.03 4.95
CA VAL A 122 -9.63 1.30 4.97
C VAL A 122 -9.79 0.56 6.29
N SER A 123 -8.75 -0.15 6.74
CA SER A 123 -8.83 -0.90 8.00
C SER A 123 -9.03 0.01 9.20
N SER A 124 -8.36 1.17 9.24
CA SER A 124 -8.50 2.16 10.32
C SER A 124 -9.92 2.69 10.39
N ALA A 125 -10.52 3.04 9.24
CA ALA A 125 -11.89 3.55 9.18
C ALA A 125 -12.93 2.55 9.74
N THR A 126 -12.68 1.23 9.70
CA THR A 126 -13.57 0.24 10.32
C THR A 126 -13.64 0.33 11.85
N LYS A 127 -12.67 1.00 12.48
CA LYS A 127 -12.64 1.23 13.93
C LYS A 127 -13.37 2.51 14.33
N LEU A 128 -13.68 3.38 13.37
CA LEU A 128 -14.14 4.74 13.64
C LEU A 128 -15.66 4.85 13.56
N THR A 129 -16.18 5.84 14.28
CA THR A 129 -17.54 6.35 14.14
C THR A 129 -17.52 7.63 13.31
N SER A 130 -18.69 8.24 13.08
CA SER A 130 -18.82 9.50 12.33
C SER A 130 -18.13 10.72 12.97
N ARG A 131 -17.43 10.55 14.10
CA ARG A 131 -16.62 11.59 14.74
C ARG A 131 -15.12 11.39 14.57
N GLY A 132 -14.69 10.24 14.07
CA GLY A 132 -13.31 10.01 13.64
C GLY A 132 -13.18 10.20 12.13
N CYS A 133 -11.94 10.27 11.65
CA CYS A 133 -11.65 10.30 10.22
C CYS A 133 -10.24 9.76 9.94
N VAL A 134 -10.01 9.47 8.66
CA VAL A 134 -8.71 9.08 8.11
C VAL A 134 -8.36 10.03 6.99
N HIS A 135 -7.12 10.55 6.99
CA HIS A 135 -6.53 11.24 5.85
C HIS A 135 -5.39 10.39 5.32
N ALA A 136 -5.56 9.86 4.10
CA ALA A 136 -4.63 8.96 3.45
C ALA A 136 -3.89 9.69 2.32
N PHE A 137 -2.57 9.69 2.37
CA PHE A 137 -1.70 10.38 1.42
C PHE A 137 -0.95 9.36 0.57
N GLU A 138 -1.19 9.38 -0.74
CA GLU A 138 -0.54 8.47 -1.69
C GLU A 138 -0.17 9.21 -2.99
N PRO A 139 1.13 9.45 -3.25
CA PRO A 139 1.58 10.17 -4.43
C PRO A 139 1.63 9.33 -5.72
N ASN A 140 1.71 8.00 -5.65
CA ASN A 140 1.75 7.16 -6.84
C ASN A 140 0.35 7.09 -7.49
N PRO A 141 0.18 7.56 -8.75
CA PRO A 141 -1.14 7.62 -9.38
C PRO A 141 -1.86 6.27 -9.48
N ASP A 142 -1.12 5.18 -9.73
CA ASP A 142 -1.69 3.84 -9.86
C ASP A 142 -2.21 3.34 -8.49
N ALA A 143 -1.44 3.57 -7.43
CA ALA A 143 -1.81 3.18 -6.06
C ALA A 143 -2.91 4.08 -5.49
N TYR A 144 -2.84 5.39 -5.74
CA TYR A 144 -3.87 6.36 -5.35
C TYR A 144 -5.24 6.00 -5.93
N GLN A 145 -5.29 5.58 -7.20
CA GLN A 145 -6.52 5.10 -7.82
C GLN A 145 -7.07 3.86 -7.09
N LEU A 146 -6.21 2.90 -6.72
CA LEU A 146 -6.62 1.72 -5.95
C LEU A 146 -7.11 2.09 -4.55
N LEU A 147 -6.44 3.02 -3.86
CA LEU A 147 -6.88 3.58 -2.59
C LEU A 147 -8.30 4.15 -2.68
N GLN A 148 -8.56 4.99 -3.68
CA GLN A 148 -9.91 5.56 -3.88
C GLN A 148 -10.95 4.47 -4.16
N GLN A 149 -10.64 3.50 -5.02
CA GLN A 149 -11.53 2.36 -5.30
C GLN A 149 -11.81 1.51 -4.06
N ASN A 150 -10.81 1.33 -3.21
CA ASN A 150 -10.92 0.55 -1.97
C ASN A 150 -11.71 1.28 -0.89
N VAL A 151 -11.60 2.60 -0.81
CA VAL A 151 -12.49 3.41 0.02
C VAL A 151 -13.93 3.32 -0.49
N GLU A 152 -14.14 3.38 -1.81
CA GLU A 152 -15.47 3.37 -2.41
C GLU A 152 -16.19 2.02 -2.27
N VAL A 153 -15.53 0.92 -2.59
CA VAL A 153 -16.11 -0.43 -2.54
C VAL A 153 -16.53 -0.84 -1.11
N ASN A 154 -15.88 -0.27 -0.10
CA ASN A 154 -16.22 -0.48 1.31
C ASN A 154 -17.17 0.60 1.88
N HIS A 155 -17.62 1.54 1.06
CA HIS A 155 -18.54 2.63 1.45
C HIS A 155 -18.00 3.54 2.57
N LEU A 156 -16.70 3.83 2.54
CA LEU A 156 -15.99 4.57 3.60
C LEU A 156 -15.71 6.05 3.25
N GLN A 157 -16.30 6.59 2.18
CA GLN A 157 -16.05 7.96 1.70
C GLN A 157 -16.38 9.05 2.72
N GLN A 158 -17.23 8.76 3.71
CA GLN A 158 -17.57 9.70 4.80
C GLN A 158 -16.51 9.73 5.91
N LEU A 159 -15.63 8.74 5.97
CA LEU A 159 -14.60 8.59 7.00
C LEU A 159 -13.19 8.79 6.43
N VAL A 160 -12.96 8.46 5.15
CA VAL A 160 -11.63 8.49 4.55
C VAL A 160 -11.54 9.56 3.47
N SER A 161 -10.59 10.47 3.61
CA SER A 161 -10.19 11.43 2.57
C SER A 161 -8.85 11.00 1.98
N CYS A 162 -8.79 10.86 0.65
CA CYS A 162 -7.57 10.50 -0.07
C CYS A 162 -6.92 11.76 -0.67
N HIS A 163 -5.59 11.86 -0.60
CA HIS A 163 -4.81 13.01 -1.09
C HIS A 163 -3.66 12.51 -1.99
N ASP A 164 -3.57 13.07 -3.20
CA ASP A 164 -2.58 12.76 -4.24
C ASP A 164 -1.34 13.66 -4.15
N LEU A 165 -0.63 13.56 -3.02
CA LEU A 165 0.56 14.38 -2.76
C LEU A 165 1.57 13.63 -1.89
N CYS A 166 2.84 14.07 -1.97
CA CYS A 166 3.87 13.66 -1.03
C CYS A 166 3.73 14.44 0.28
N VAL A 167 4.02 13.79 1.41
CA VAL A 167 4.21 14.48 2.69
C VAL A 167 5.70 14.60 2.97
N GLY A 168 6.15 15.80 3.35
CA GLY A 168 7.57 16.08 3.55
C GLY A 168 7.83 17.20 4.56
N ALA A 169 9.05 17.73 4.57
CA ALA A 169 9.47 18.72 5.56
C ALA A 169 8.89 20.12 5.31
N GLU A 170 8.63 20.46 4.05
CA GLU A 170 8.15 21.78 3.62
C GLU A 170 7.26 21.67 2.38
N ASP A 171 6.48 22.74 2.14
CA ASP A 171 5.60 22.83 0.98
C ASP A 171 6.39 23.16 -0.29
N GLY A 172 6.05 22.49 -1.40
CA GLY A 172 6.67 22.74 -2.70
C GLY A 172 6.29 21.68 -3.73
N GLU A 173 7.23 21.43 -4.64
CA GLU A 173 7.17 20.33 -5.60
C GLU A 173 8.40 19.45 -5.41
N THR A 174 8.23 18.15 -5.64
CA THR A 174 9.33 17.19 -5.61
C THR A 174 9.29 16.26 -6.80
N ASP A 175 10.44 15.72 -7.14
CA ASP A 175 10.53 14.60 -8.05
C ASP A 175 10.07 13.32 -7.33
N PHE A 176 9.20 12.55 -7.98
CA PHE A 176 8.74 11.26 -7.51
C PHE A 176 9.03 10.18 -8.56
N TYR A 177 9.65 9.10 -8.11
CA TYR A 177 10.17 8.02 -8.94
C TYR A 177 9.22 6.83 -8.83
N ILE A 178 8.52 6.53 -9.92
CA ILE A 178 7.59 5.40 -10.00
C ILE A 178 8.35 4.19 -10.54
N THR A 179 8.38 3.10 -9.80
CA THR A 179 9.02 1.85 -10.22
C THR A 179 7.99 0.78 -10.62
N GLN A 180 8.45 -0.36 -11.13
CA GLN A 180 7.58 -1.51 -11.43
C GLN A 180 6.93 -2.13 -10.19
N GLU A 181 7.50 -1.89 -9.00
CA GLU A 181 6.96 -2.35 -7.72
C GLU A 181 6.66 -1.10 -6.89
N SER A 182 5.37 -0.84 -6.63
CA SER A 182 4.90 0.37 -5.94
C SER A 182 5.56 0.56 -4.57
N ALA A 183 5.88 -0.55 -3.91
CA ALA A 183 6.60 -0.61 -2.64
C ALA A 183 8.05 -0.11 -2.70
N PHE A 184 8.56 0.34 -3.85
CA PHE A 184 9.87 0.99 -3.97
C PHE A 184 9.79 2.33 -4.69
N SER A 185 8.57 2.81 -4.95
CA SER A 185 8.35 4.16 -5.48
C SER A 185 8.51 5.19 -4.37
N GLY A 186 9.15 6.31 -4.64
CA GLY A 186 9.46 7.28 -3.60
C GLY A 186 10.07 8.58 -4.15
N MET A 187 10.52 9.44 -3.23
CA MET A 187 11.19 10.71 -3.56
C MET A 187 12.66 10.52 -4.00
N ASP A 188 13.16 9.29 -4.03
CA ASP A 188 14.47 8.92 -4.61
C ASP A 188 14.38 7.60 -5.40
N ASP A 189 15.27 7.42 -6.38
CA ASP A 189 15.43 6.16 -7.09
C ASP A 189 16.46 5.27 -6.39
N THR A 190 15.96 4.45 -5.46
CA THR A 190 16.76 3.52 -4.66
C THR A 190 17.44 2.40 -5.47
N LYS A 191 17.13 2.26 -6.78
CA LYS A 191 17.60 1.18 -7.66
C LYS A 191 17.19 -0.23 -7.22
N ARG A 192 16.22 -0.35 -6.31
CA ARG A 192 15.69 -1.64 -5.83
C ARG A 192 14.70 -2.28 -6.79
N SER A 193 14.11 -1.48 -7.69
CA SER A 193 13.23 -1.92 -8.76
C SER A 193 13.48 -1.10 -10.03
N VAL A 194 12.95 -1.58 -11.16
CA VAL A 194 13.09 -0.92 -12.46
C VAL A 194 12.27 0.36 -12.45
N LEU A 195 12.92 1.50 -12.64
CA LEU A 195 12.25 2.79 -12.83
C LEU A 195 11.35 2.74 -14.08
N ARG A 196 10.06 3.04 -13.90
CA ARG A 196 9.09 3.20 -14.98
C ARG A 196 9.04 4.65 -15.46
N GLU A 197 8.85 5.56 -14.51
CA GLU A 197 8.58 6.96 -14.79
C GLU A 197 9.10 7.84 -13.66
N LYS A 198 9.43 9.08 -13.99
CA LYS A 198 9.70 10.15 -13.03
C LYS A 198 8.66 11.24 -13.26
N ILE A 199 7.92 11.61 -12.22
CA ILE A 199 6.93 12.68 -12.26
C ILE A 199 7.31 13.79 -11.29
N THR A 200 6.77 14.99 -11.49
CA THR A 200 6.83 16.08 -10.53
C THR A 200 5.46 16.20 -9.85
N ILE A 201 5.43 16.13 -8.53
CA ILE A 201 4.19 16.12 -7.74
C ILE A 201 4.29 17.09 -6.55
N PRO A 202 3.18 17.66 -6.06
CA PRO A 202 3.21 18.47 -4.86
C PRO A 202 3.75 17.69 -3.66
N VAL A 203 4.55 18.37 -2.85
CA VAL A 203 4.93 17.94 -1.51
C VAL A 203 4.43 18.96 -0.51
N ARG A 204 3.88 18.51 0.62
CA ARG A 204 3.33 19.37 1.67
C ARG A 204 3.77 18.90 3.05
N SER A 205 3.93 19.82 3.99
CA SER A 205 4.15 19.47 5.39
C SER A 205 2.83 19.20 6.11
N LEU A 206 2.83 18.31 7.12
CA LEU A 206 1.62 18.09 7.93
C LEU A 206 1.21 19.36 8.69
N ASP A 207 2.19 20.16 9.12
CA ASP A 207 1.96 21.44 9.79
C ASP A 207 1.22 22.46 8.90
N SER A 208 1.35 22.38 7.57
CA SER A 208 0.58 23.20 6.63
C SER A 208 -0.80 22.59 6.29
N ILE A 209 -0.87 21.26 6.15
CA ILE A 209 -2.08 20.54 5.73
C ILE A 209 -3.17 20.56 6.81
N LEU A 210 -2.82 20.26 8.06
CA LEU A 210 -3.82 20.04 9.12
C LEU A 210 -4.72 21.26 9.39
N PRO A 211 -4.19 22.50 9.47
CA PRO A 211 -5.02 23.69 9.59
C PRO A 211 -6.02 23.87 8.44
N GLU A 212 -5.64 23.55 7.21
CA GLU A 212 -6.52 23.64 6.02
C GLU A 212 -7.67 22.63 6.09
N LEU A 213 -7.41 21.46 6.68
CA LEU A 213 -8.42 20.43 6.96
C LEU A 213 -9.29 20.77 8.19
N GLY A 214 -9.01 21.89 8.88
CA GLY A 214 -9.70 22.27 10.11
C GLY A 214 -9.35 21.40 11.31
N LEU A 215 -8.21 20.70 11.27
CA LEU A 215 -7.74 19.80 12.32
C LEU A 215 -6.74 20.52 13.22
N SER A 216 -7.01 20.55 14.54
CA SER A 216 -6.10 21.12 15.52
C SER A 216 -5.15 20.11 16.16
N GLN A 217 -5.49 18.83 16.09
CA GLN A 217 -4.73 17.70 16.65
C GLN A 217 -5.08 16.41 15.89
N ILE A 218 -4.24 15.39 16.06
CA ILE A 218 -4.44 14.04 15.53
C ILE A 218 -4.18 13.01 16.64
N ASP A 219 -4.68 11.79 16.46
CA ASP A 219 -4.55 10.73 17.45
C ASP A 219 -3.55 9.65 17.03
N ALA A 220 -3.45 9.37 15.72
CA ALA A 220 -2.53 8.38 15.20
C ALA A 220 -1.97 8.77 13.83
N ILE A 221 -0.72 8.39 13.57
CA ILE A 221 -0.09 8.50 12.25
C ILE A 221 0.72 7.23 11.94
N LYS A 222 0.49 6.67 10.75
CA LYS A 222 1.35 5.67 10.10
C LYS A 222 2.21 6.38 9.06
N ILE A 223 3.52 6.12 9.07
CA ILE A 223 4.48 6.71 8.13
C ILE A 223 5.32 5.60 7.48
N ASP A 224 5.24 5.50 6.17
CA ASP A 224 5.95 4.51 5.39
C ASP A 224 6.13 5.05 3.98
N VAL A 225 7.23 5.76 3.78
CA VAL A 225 7.48 6.58 2.59
C VAL A 225 8.85 6.28 2.01
N GLU A 226 9.27 5.01 2.14
CA GLU A 226 10.45 4.46 1.51
C GLU A 226 11.76 5.21 1.85
N GLY A 227 11.94 5.63 3.12
CA GLY A 227 13.17 6.27 3.60
C GLY A 227 13.09 7.78 3.83
N TYR A 228 11.90 8.37 3.67
CA TYR A 228 11.64 9.80 3.88
C TYR A 228 10.87 10.09 5.18
N GLU A 229 10.82 9.13 6.11
CA GLU A 229 10.04 9.22 7.34
C GLU A 229 10.50 10.42 8.20
N PHE A 230 11.81 10.67 8.27
CA PHE A 230 12.35 11.83 8.98
C PHE A 230 11.92 13.16 8.35
N ALA A 231 11.76 13.23 7.03
CA ALA A 231 11.27 14.44 6.37
C ALA A 231 9.81 14.70 6.73
N VAL A 232 8.97 13.64 6.78
CA VAL A 232 7.59 13.73 7.26
C VAL A 232 7.55 14.25 8.70
N LEU A 233 8.38 13.71 9.60
CA LEU A 233 8.44 14.15 10.99
C LEU A 233 8.88 15.62 11.13
N ASN A 234 9.86 16.06 10.33
CA ASN A 234 10.32 17.45 10.33
C ASN A 234 9.23 18.42 9.85
N GLY A 235 8.32 17.96 8.99
CA GLY A 235 7.15 18.71 8.56
C GLY A 235 5.93 18.58 9.48
N ALA A 236 6.07 17.89 10.62
CA ALA A 236 4.98 17.60 11.56
C ALA A 236 5.29 18.08 12.99
N ILE A 237 6.24 18.99 13.17
CA ILE A 237 6.71 19.41 14.50
C ILE A 237 5.58 20.06 15.30
N GLU A 238 4.84 20.99 14.71
CA GLU A 238 3.72 21.64 15.38
C GLU A 238 2.57 20.66 15.63
N THR A 239 2.32 19.78 14.66
CA THR A 239 1.31 18.71 14.72
C THR A 239 1.57 17.79 15.91
N ILE A 240 2.81 17.32 16.08
CA ILE A 240 3.23 16.47 17.19
C ILE A 240 3.09 17.23 18.52
N GLN A 241 3.52 18.50 18.57
CA GLN A 241 3.41 19.32 19.79
C GLN A 241 1.97 19.55 20.23
N ARG A 242 1.03 19.69 19.29
CA ARG A 242 -0.40 19.87 19.56
C ARG A 242 -1.13 18.57 19.91
N SER A 243 -0.48 17.42 19.72
CA SER A 243 -1.09 16.09 19.86
C SER A 243 -0.36 15.28 20.95
N PRO A 244 -0.57 15.60 22.25
CA PRO A 244 0.24 15.05 23.34
C PRO A 244 0.12 13.54 23.56
N ASN A 245 -0.95 12.91 23.04
CA ASN A 245 -1.18 11.46 23.12
C ASN A 245 -0.98 10.76 21.76
N LEU A 246 -0.35 11.43 20.79
CA LEU A 246 -0.19 10.91 19.44
C LEU A 246 0.56 9.58 19.42
N VAL A 247 -0.04 8.59 18.76
CA VAL A 247 0.63 7.34 18.38
C VAL A 247 1.30 7.52 17.03
N ILE A 248 2.60 7.25 16.95
CA ILE A 248 3.35 7.25 15.69
C ILE A 248 3.85 5.83 15.44
N MET A 249 3.47 5.27 14.29
CA MET A 249 4.07 4.04 13.77
C MET A 249 4.81 4.37 12.48
N MET A 250 6.08 3.97 12.38
CA MET A 250 6.87 4.19 11.17
C MET A 250 7.79 3.02 10.88
N GLU A 251 8.06 2.78 9.60
CA GLU A 251 9.19 1.94 9.21
C GLU A 251 10.49 2.70 9.51
N VAL A 252 11.46 2.04 10.15
CA VAL A 252 12.80 2.60 10.36
C VAL A 252 13.77 1.77 9.53
N ARG A 253 14.37 2.39 8.51
CA ARG A 253 15.36 1.78 7.63
C ARG A 253 16.79 2.16 7.97
#